data_AF-A0A9W8VIW2-F1
#
_entry.id   AF-A0A9W8VIW2-F1
#
_cell.length_a   1.000
_cell.length_b   1.000
_cell.length_c   1.000
_cell.angle_alpha   90.00
_cell.angle_beta   90.00
_cell.angle_gamma   90.00
#
_symmetry.space_group_name_H-M   'P 1'
#
loop_
_entity.id
_entity.type
_entity.pdbx_description
1 polymer ?
#
loop_
_entity_poly.entity_id
_entity_poly.type
_entity_poly.pdbx_seq_one_letter_code
_entity_poly.pdbx_strand_id
1 'polypeptide(L)'
;MHLLIAWVLFVVAAAAQSYNYDVDIDSLTRRQDSGSRIVVKPLPQTRNGTVLLRPEIREMKADKYKWDLFILSMSMFQDVSQDDPASWYQIAGIHGVPFEPWNGVEAAPGASQSGYCTHNSVLFPLWHRPYLALFEQELYRMANVIAGMFPNGTERQAYQDAARGFRMPYWDWATAAPEGQTHFPDVFWNETISQNGPRGVQDIRNPLYSYKFHPRNETALIWSPLKEWDETKRAPNSSESTTNPTSDNEEVSRVLLSKLPQIQQRLFILFSSYKDFNNFGNKAWAVSQNLSTLDSIESVHDIVHIYGGLQGHMTYVPLSSFDPLFLLHHCMTDRLVAIWQALNPDSWLTPMPAGENSFTTLKGDVQDSKTPLAPFFASDDGTFWNSDMSRTTEAFGYAYADTDSTGKQKEDVREELVKKITKWYGGTSVVSLRANSGAMMNAQGQPASPILRDGHYTEWVANVRVNVEALGGNFGVHFFLGDSSNDSNYAGTVAIFAMNGRTGSETMISGTTPLTSALVKRVVAGEIPHLEPEAVEPFLREKLQFRVLGSNGQEVDPRDVAGLYVDISTSKVKPPEEETKLPEWGAVSRIDLWS
;
A
#
# COMPACT_ATOMS: atom_id res chain seq x y z
N MET A 1 -4.05 -30.08 -55.80
CA MET A 1 -5.34 -29.40 -55.58
C MET A 1 -5.66 -29.54 -54.09
N HIS A 2 -5.20 -28.57 -53.30
CA HIS A 2 -5.31 -28.56 -51.83
C HIS A 2 -6.58 -27.79 -51.44
N LEU A 3 -7.42 -28.38 -50.60
CA LEU A 3 -8.42 -27.65 -49.83
C LEU A 3 -7.93 -27.61 -48.37
N LEU A 4 -7.50 -26.44 -47.92
CA LEU A 4 -7.38 -26.11 -46.50
C LEU A 4 -8.77 -25.65 -46.03
N ILE A 5 -9.34 -26.35 -45.06
CA ILE A 5 -10.49 -25.88 -44.27
C ILE A 5 -9.90 -25.18 -43.05
N ALA A 6 -9.94 -23.85 -43.05
CA ALA A 6 -9.67 -23.04 -41.87
C ALA A 6 -10.89 -23.10 -40.94
N TRP A 7 -10.72 -23.70 -39.77
CA TRP A 7 -11.68 -23.57 -38.67
C TRP A 7 -11.46 -22.22 -38.01
N VAL A 8 -12.32 -21.24 -38.32
CA VAL A 8 -12.43 -20.01 -37.55
C VAL A 8 -13.23 -20.33 -36.30
N LEU A 9 -12.55 -20.51 -35.17
CA LEU A 9 -13.17 -20.50 -33.85
C LEU A 9 -13.62 -19.07 -33.55
N PHE A 10 -14.90 -18.78 -33.78
CA PHE A 10 -15.56 -17.67 -33.10
C PHE A 10 -15.71 -18.06 -31.63
N VAL A 11 -14.75 -17.65 -30.79
CA VAL A 11 -15.01 -17.54 -29.35
C VAL A 11 -15.85 -16.29 -29.19
N VAL A 12 -17.18 -16.47 -29.12
CA VAL A 12 -18.03 -15.46 -28.52
C VAL A 12 -17.60 -15.39 -27.06
N ALA A 13 -16.88 -14.35 -26.68
CA ALA A 13 -16.65 -14.02 -25.29
C ALA A 13 -18.02 -13.70 -24.66
N ALA A 14 -18.70 -14.71 -24.14
CA ALA A 14 -19.74 -14.47 -23.17
C ALA A 14 -19.04 -13.73 -22.02
N ALA A 15 -19.40 -12.47 -21.80
CA ALA A 15 -18.84 -11.70 -20.69
C ALA A 15 -19.07 -12.49 -19.41
N ALA A 16 -18.00 -12.90 -18.74
CA ALA A 16 -18.12 -13.67 -17.51
C ALA A 16 -18.89 -12.83 -16.49
N GLN A 17 -19.88 -13.45 -15.87
CA GLN A 17 -20.72 -12.82 -14.85
C GLN A 17 -20.15 -13.10 -13.45
N SER A 18 -20.65 -12.38 -12.45
CA SER A 18 -20.49 -12.79 -11.05
C SER A 18 -20.98 -14.24 -10.86
N TYR A 19 -20.46 -14.92 -9.85
CA TYR A 19 -20.99 -16.24 -9.49
C TYR A 19 -22.48 -16.11 -9.11
N ASN A 20 -23.34 -17.03 -9.56
CA ASN A 20 -24.79 -16.91 -9.40
C ASN A 20 -25.30 -17.40 -8.01
N TYR A 21 -24.54 -18.18 -7.26
CA TYR A 21 -24.86 -18.72 -5.90
C TYR A 21 -26.20 -19.49 -5.72
N ASP A 22 -27.13 -19.48 -6.69
CA ASP A 22 -28.49 -20.07 -6.62
C ASP A 22 -29.36 -19.59 -5.47
N VAL A 23 -29.11 -18.36 -5.05
CA VAL A 23 -29.76 -17.73 -3.91
C VAL A 23 -29.94 -16.26 -4.20
N ASP A 24 -30.99 -15.68 -3.62
CA ASP A 24 -31.14 -14.24 -3.57
C ASP A 24 -30.05 -13.68 -2.64
N ILE A 25 -28.95 -13.20 -3.22
CA ILE A 25 -27.81 -12.64 -2.49
C ILE A 25 -28.29 -11.48 -1.63
N ASP A 26 -29.12 -10.58 -2.17
CA ASP A 26 -29.67 -9.46 -1.41
C ASP A 26 -30.47 -9.96 -0.20
N SER A 27 -31.26 -11.02 -0.33
CA SER A 27 -31.94 -11.61 0.84
C SER A 27 -30.98 -12.24 1.85
N LEU A 28 -29.82 -12.76 1.43
CA LEU A 28 -28.83 -13.39 2.31
C LEU A 28 -27.91 -12.38 3.01
N THR A 29 -27.66 -11.24 2.37
CA THR A 29 -26.78 -10.19 2.89
C THR A 29 -27.54 -9.09 3.60
N ARG A 30 -28.85 -8.93 3.33
CA ARG A 30 -29.70 -7.95 4.00
C ARG A 30 -29.64 -8.09 5.51
N ARG A 31 -29.33 -6.97 6.15
CA ARG A 31 -29.32 -6.85 7.61
C ARG A 31 -30.73 -7.04 8.17
N GLN A 32 -30.85 -7.85 9.23
CA GLN A 32 -32.13 -8.11 9.91
C GLN A 32 -32.73 -6.86 10.57
N ASP A 33 -31.87 -5.96 11.04
CA ASP A 33 -32.24 -4.65 11.57
C ASP A 33 -31.45 -3.58 10.82
N SER A 34 -32.05 -3.01 9.78
CA SER A 34 -31.42 -1.98 8.94
C SER A 34 -31.15 -0.68 9.68
N GLY A 35 -31.85 -0.41 10.79
CA GLY A 35 -31.64 0.75 11.65
C GLY A 35 -30.56 0.54 12.71
N SER A 36 -30.15 -0.71 12.96
CA SER A 36 -29.06 -1.00 13.89
C SER A 36 -27.73 -0.47 13.36
N ARG A 37 -26.85 -0.12 14.28
CA ARG A 37 -25.49 0.34 13.98
C ARG A 37 -24.62 -0.82 13.52
N ILE A 38 -23.79 -0.60 12.50
CA ILE A 38 -22.73 -1.54 12.13
C ILE A 38 -21.57 -1.34 13.11
N VAL A 39 -21.23 -2.40 13.84
CA VAL A 39 -20.11 -2.41 14.79
C VAL A 39 -19.00 -3.29 14.22
N VAL A 40 -17.76 -2.79 14.28
CA VAL A 40 -16.58 -3.55 13.87
C VAL A 40 -16.13 -4.38 15.07
N LYS A 41 -16.27 -5.71 14.95
CA LYS A 41 -16.01 -6.67 16.03
C LYS A 41 -14.77 -7.52 15.72
N PRO A 42 -14.06 -8.02 16.73
CA PRO A 42 -13.02 -9.02 16.51
C PRO A 42 -13.62 -10.28 15.89
N LEU A 43 -12.93 -10.82 14.89
CA LEU A 43 -13.29 -12.12 14.34
C LEU A 43 -12.98 -13.25 15.32
N PRO A 44 -13.71 -14.38 15.26
CA PRO A 44 -13.51 -15.49 16.20
C PRO A 44 -12.06 -15.99 16.21
N GLN A 45 -11.52 -16.20 17.42
CA GLN A 45 -10.26 -16.89 17.64
C GLN A 45 -10.45 -18.41 17.61
N THR A 46 -9.36 -19.16 17.46
CA THR A 46 -9.41 -20.62 17.58
C THR A 46 -9.80 -21.04 19.01
N ARG A 47 -10.34 -22.26 19.19
CA ARG A 47 -10.74 -22.79 20.52
C ARG A 47 -9.62 -22.80 21.56
N ASN A 48 -8.37 -22.78 21.12
CA ASN A 48 -7.19 -22.80 21.99
C ASN A 48 -6.66 -21.38 22.29
N GLY A 49 -7.37 -20.33 21.86
CA GLY A 49 -6.96 -18.94 22.06
C GLY A 49 -5.88 -18.45 21.08
N THR A 50 -5.46 -19.27 20.11
CA THR A 50 -4.51 -18.85 19.06
C THR A 50 -5.20 -17.87 18.11
N VAL A 51 -4.53 -16.74 17.89
CA VAL A 51 -4.93 -15.71 16.94
C VAL A 51 -4.67 -16.20 15.52
N LEU A 52 -5.63 -15.99 14.62
CA LEU A 52 -5.50 -16.43 13.23
C LEU A 52 -4.67 -15.44 12.42
N LEU A 53 -3.87 -15.95 11.49
CA LEU A 53 -2.95 -15.14 10.71
C LEU A 53 -3.58 -14.66 9.41
N ARG A 54 -3.37 -13.39 9.04
CA ARG A 54 -3.56 -12.94 7.65
C ARG A 54 -2.40 -13.48 6.80
N PRO A 55 -2.66 -14.34 5.80
CA PRO A 55 -1.59 -14.94 4.98
C PRO A 55 -1.16 -13.99 3.84
N GLU A 56 0.01 -14.24 3.24
CA GLU A 56 0.32 -13.61 1.95
C GLU A 56 -0.57 -14.21 0.84
N ILE A 57 -0.93 -13.46 -0.20
CA ILE A 57 -1.90 -13.90 -1.21
C ILE A 57 -1.52 -15.18 -1.96
N ARG A 58 -0.23 -15.45 -2.18
CA ARG A 58 0.26 -16.69 -2.81
C ARG A 58 0.15 -17.86 -1.85
N GLU A 59 0.33 -17.63 -0.54
CA GLU A 59 0.05 -18.64 0.49
C GLU A 59 -1.45 -18.94 0.58
N MET A 60 -2.30 -17.89 0.51
CA MET A 60 -3.75 -18.04 0.42
C MET A 60 -4.14 -18.89 -0.79
N LYS A 61 -3.54 -18.62 -1.97
CA LYS A 61 -3.79 -19.36 -3.22
C LYS A 61 -3.35 -20.83 -3.14
N ALA A 62 -2.34 -21.15 -2.33
CA ALA A 62 -1.87 -22.52 -2.16
C ALA A 62 -2.84 -23.40 -1.34
N ASP A 63 -3.67 -22.80 -0.48
CA ASP A 63 -4.74 -23.51 0.23
C ASP A 63 -6.02 -23.51 -0.61
N LYS A 64 -6.32 -24.64 -1.26
CA LYS A 64 -7.49 -24.79 -2.13
C LYS A 64 -8.78 -24.27 -1.49
N TYR A 65 -9.11 -24.70 -0.28
CA TYR A 65 -10.40 -24.38 0.32
C TYR A 65 -10.50 -22.90 0.70
N LYS A 66 -9.42 -22.32 1.23
CA LYS A 66 -9.39 -20.90 1.58
C LYS A 66 -9.35 -20.00 0.33
N TRP A 67 -8.60 -20.38 -0.69
CA TRP A 67 -8.58 -19.68 -1.96
C TRP A 67 -9.96 -19.63 -2.60
N ASP A 68 -10.61 -20.79 -2.67
CA ASP A 68 -11.96 -20.92 -3.21
C ASP A 68 -12.95 -20.01 -2.46
N LEU A 69 -12.90 -20.00 -1.13
CA LEU A 69 -13.73 -19.11 -0.29
C LEU A 69 -13.36 -17.64 -0.44
N PHE A 70 -12.08 -17.29 -0.58
CA PHE A 70 -11.65 -15.91 -0.75
C PHE A 70 -12.20 -15.32 -2.05
N ILE A 71 -12.03 -16.02 -3.17
CA ILE A 71 -12.55 -15.56 -4.46
C ILE A 71 -14.07 -15.51 -4.46
N LEU A 72 -14.75 -16.55 -3.97
CA LEU A 72 -16.21 -16.56 -3.95
C LEU A 72 -16.80 -15.54 -2.97
N SER A 73 -16.16 -15.27 -1.83
CA SER A 73 -16.63 -14.23 -0.89
C SER A 73 -16.41 -12.83 -1.46
N MET A 74 -15.27 -12.55 -2.10
CA MET A 74 -15.03 -11.29 -2.81
C MET A 74 -16.06 -11.08 -3.93
N SER A 75 -16.35 -12.12 -4.74
CA SER A 75 -17.37 -12.03 -5.78
C SER A 75 -18.77 -11.78 -5.19
N MET A 76 -19.12 -12.40 -4.06
CA MET A 76 -20.44 -12.19 -3.43
C MET A 76 -20.53 -10.78 -2.86
N PHE A 77 -19.46 -10.31 -2.23
CA PHE A 77 -19.38 -9.00 -1.59
C PHE A 77 -19.53 -7.86 -2.60
N GLN A 78 -18.86 -8.01 -3.74
CA GLN A 78 -18.95 -7.06 -4.82
C GLN A 78 -20.32 -7.09 -5.52
N ASP A 79 -21.08 -8.17 -5.43
CA ASP A 79 -22.41 -8.30 -6.06
C ASP A 79 -23.55 -7.77 -5.19
N VAL A 80 -23.34 -7.59 -3.88
CA VAL A 80 -24.34 -7.00 -2.97
C VAL A 80 -24.79 -5.64 -3.50
N SER A 81 -26.11 -5.37 -3.43
CA SER A 81 -26.68 -4.07 -3.79
C SER A 81 -25.90 -2.90 -3.18
N GLN A 82 -25.55 -1.93 -4.02
CA GLN A 82 -24.80 -0.74 -3.60
C GLN A 82 -25.56 0.17 -2.61
N ASP A 83 -26.87 -0.08 -2.40
CA ASP A 83 -27.68 0.61 -1.38
C ASP A 83 -27.50 0.00 0.02
N ASP A 84 -26.95 -1.22 0.13
CA ASP A 84 -26.70 -1.84 1.43
C ASP A 84 -25.46 -1.21 2.08
N PRO A 85 -25.55 -0.65 3.31
CA PRO A 85 -24.41 -0.02 4.00
C PRO A 85 -23.24 -0.97 4.26
N ALA A 86 -23.45 -2.29 4.21
CA ALA A 86 -22.41 -3.32 4.31
C ALA A 86 -21.98 -3.89 2.95
N SER A 87 -22.34 -3.26 1.83
CA SER A 87 -21.86 -3.62 0.48
C SER A 87 -20.42 -3.17 0.24
N TRP A 88 -19.76 -3.76 -0.76
CA TRP A 88 -18.43 -3.33 -1.19
C TRP A 88 -18.43 -1.83 -1.52
N TYR A 89 -19.45 -1.36 -2.24
CA TYR A 89 -19.59 0.03 -2.63
C TYR A 89 -19.64 0.98 -1.44
N GLN A 90 -20.51 0.70 -0.46
CA GLN A 90 -20.69 1.57 0.71
C GLN A 90 -19.45 1.56 1.60
N ILE A 91 -18.85 0.39 1.85
CA ILE A 91 -17.65 0.29 2.66
C ILE A 91 -16.46 0.95 1.95
N ALA A 92 -16.24 0.69 0.66
CA ALA A 92 -15.21 1.38 -0.12
C ALA A 92 -15.43 2.91 -0.12
N GLY A 93 -16.69 3.35 -0.20
CA GLY A 93 -17.07 4.76 -0.19
C GLY A 93 -16.71 5.49 1.11
N ILE A 94 -16.53 4.80 2.23
CA ILE A 94 -16.07 5.41 3.50
C ILE A 94 -14.74 6.16 3.30
N HIS A 95 -13.83 5.58 2.52
CA HIS A 95 -12.51 6.18 2.28
C HIS A 95 -12.60 7.51 1.52
N GLY A 96 -13.62 7.71 0.70
CA GLY A 96 -13.60 8.70 -0.36
C GLY A 96 -14.98 9.11 -0.85
N VAL A 97 -15.13 9.18 -2.18
CA VAL A 97 -16.45 9.46 -2.76
C VAL A 97 -17.41 8.29 -2.47
N PRO A 98 -18.72 8.55 -2.28
CA PRO A 98 -19.46 9.79 -2.59
C PRO A 98 -19.37 10.96 -1.59
N PHE A 99 -18.58 10.86 -0.51
CA PHE A 99 -18.59 11.83 0.60
C PHE A 99 -19.97 11.90 1.28
N GLU A 100 -20.53 10.74 1.60
CA GLU A 100 -21.85 10.62 2.24
C GLU A 100 -21.73 10.11 3.68
N PRO A 101 -22.68 10.46 4.56
CA PRO A 101 -22.76 9.88 5.89
C PRO A 101 -22.85 8.36 5.83
N TRP A 102 -22.00 7.68 6.59
CA TRP A 102 -22.06 6.23 6.76
C TRP A 102 -22.40 5.88 8.21
N ASN A 103 -23.34 4.94 8.39
CA ASN A 103 -23.72 4.39 9.70
C ASN A 103 -24.13 5.46 10.74
N GLY A 104 -24.80 6.52 10.25
CA GLY A 104 -25.32 7.63 11.07
C GLY A 104 -24.28 8.63 11.55
N VAL A 105 -23.07 8.63 10.99
CA VAL A 105 -22.02 9.60 11.31
C VAL A 105 -22.05 10.74 10.30
N GLU A 106 -22.47 11.92 10.72
CA GLU A 106 -22.57 13.11 9.86
C GLU A 106 -21.23 13.81 9.64
N ALA A 107 -21.14 14.60 8.58
CA ALA A 107 -19.96 15.40 8.27
C ALA A 107 -19.73 16.48 9.35
N ALA A 108 -18.47 16.73 9.67
CA ALA A 108 -18.10 17.93 10.41
C ALA A 108 -18.49 19.19 9.58
N PRO A 109 -18.95 20.28 10.21
CA PRO A 109 -19.28 21.50 9.49
C PRO A 109 -18.10 22.00 8.63
N GLY A 110 -18.28 22.06 7.31
CA GLY A 110 -17.22 22.47 6.37
C GLY A 110 -16.35 21.33 5.81
N ALA A 111 -16.60 20.07 6.20
CA ALA A 111 -15.82 18.90 5.80
C ALA A 111 -16.52 17.98 4.78
N SER A 112 -17.73 18.32 4.33
CA SER A 112 -18.61 17.47 3.49
C SER A 112 -18.13 17.25 2.04
N GLN A 113 -16.88 17.57 1.73
CA GLN A 113 -16.24 17.38 0.42
C GLN A 113 -14.98 16.51 0.51
N SER A 114 -14.83 15.77 1.61
CA SER A 114 -13.74 14.84 1.86
C SER A 114 -14.27 13.47 2.31
N GLY A 115 -13.48 12.42 2.15
CA GLY A 115 -13.81 11.09 2.68
C GLY A 115 -13.44 10.98 4.15
N TYR A 116 -13.80 9.88 4.82
CA TYR A 116 -13.44 9.69 6.23
C TYR A 116 -11.94 9.38 6.43
N CYS A 117 -11.24 8.96 5.36
CA CYS A 117 -9.85 8.54 5.47
C CYS A 117 -8.97 9.64 6.07
N THR A 118 -8.07 9.25 6.97
CA THR A 118 -7.10 10.18 7.57
C THR A 118 -5.76 10.04 6.85
N HIS A 119 -5.42 11.03 6.04
CA HIS A 119 -4.09 11.21 5.44
C HIS A 119 -3.44 12.46 6.04
N ASN A 120 -2.11 12.57 5.93
CA ASN A 120 -1.33 13.66 6.54
C ASN A 120 -1.66 13.85 8.03
N SER A 121 -1.94 12.73 8.69
CA SER A 121 -2.56 12.68 10.00
C SER A 121 -1.88 11.63 10.84
N VAL A 122 -1.73 11.92 12.12
CA VAL A 122 -1.22 10.95 13.10
C VAL A 122 -2.11 9.71 13.23
N LEU A 123 -3.37 9.80 12.79
CA LEU A 123 -4.32 8.69 12.79
C LEU A 123 -4.15 7.75 11.59
N PHE A 124 -3.40 8.13 10.54
CA PHE A 124 -3.27 7.35 9.29
C PHE A 124 -3.06 5.84 9.53
N PRO A 125 -2.07 5.39 10.33
CA PRO A 125 -1.83 3.95 10.48
C PRO A 125 -2.97 3.23 11.20
N LEU A 126 -3.61 3.87 12.18
CA LEU A 126 -4.60 3.22 13.04
C LEU A 126 -6.02 3.36 12.51
N TRP A 127 -6.34 4.39 11.73
CA TRP A 127 -7.65 4.56 11.11
C TRP A 127 -7.94 3.46 10.07
N HIS A 128 -6.92 3.09 9.29
CA HIS A 128 -7.05 2.04 8.28
C HIS A 128 -7.21 0.64 8.90
N ARG A 129 -6.87 0.43 10.17
CA ARG A 129 -6.99 -0.89 10.83
C ARG A 129 -8.44 -1.34 11.07
N PRO A 130 -9.33 -0.58 11.75
CA PRO A 130 -10.75 -0.93 11.84
C PRO A 130 -11.45 -0.87 10.48
N TYR A 131 -10.96 -0.06 9.53
CA TYR A 131 -11.46 -0.06 8.16
C TYR A 131 -11.23 -1.42 7.47
N LEU A 132 -10.00 -1.94 7.56
CA LEU A 132 -9.64 -3.27 7.09
C LEU A 132 -10.43 -4.37 7.83
N ALA A 133 -10.60 -4.24 9.14
CA ALA A 133 -11.38 -5.19 9.92
C ALA A 133 -12.87 -5.22 9.51
N LEU A 134 -13.44 -4.09 9.08
CA LEU A 134 -14.81 -4.03 8.54
C LEU A 134 -14.93 -4.81 7.22
N PHE A 135 -14.00 -4.63 6.27
CA PHE A 135 -13.96 -5.46 5.06
C PHE A 135 -13.82 -6.95 5.40
N GLU A 136 -12.91 -7.28 6.31
CA GLU A 136 -12.66 -8.66 6.71
C GLU A 136 -13.86 -9.31 7.41
N GLN A 137 -14.63 -8.52 8.17
CA GLN A 137 -15.85 -8.97 8.84
C GLN A 137 -16.90 -9.44 7.83
N GLU A 138 -17.13 -8.67 6.77
CA GLU A 138 -18.09 -9.05 5.71
C GLU A 138 -17.58 -10.23 4.87
N LEU A 139 -16.30 -10.23 4.50
CA LEU A 139 -15.69 -11.37 3.80
C LEU A 139 -15.80 -12.67 4.62
N TYR A 140 -15.52 -12.60 5.92
CA TYR A 140 -15.64 -13.75 6.82
C TYR A 140 -17.09 -14.24 6.89
N ARG A 141 -18.06 -13.34 7.02
CA ARG A 141 -19.48 -13.68 7.03
C ARG A 141 -19.87 -14.41 5.74
N MET A 142 -19.50 -13.87 4.59
CA MET A 142 -19.83 -14.44 3.27
C MET A 142 -19.13 -15.78 3.04
N ALA A 143 -17.86 -15.91 3.42
CA ALA A 143 -17.13 -17.18 3.37
C ALA A 143 -17.85 -18.28 4.16
N ASN A 144 -18.35 -17.98 5.36
CA ASN A 144 -19.10 -18.95 6.17
C ASN A 144 -20.47 -19.31 5.57
N VAL A 145 -21.16 -18.34 4.96
CA VAL A 145 -22.41 -18.56 4.21
C VAL A 145 -22.17 -19.50 3.02
N ILE A 146 -21.18 -19.19 2.19
CA ILE A 146 -20.80 -19.97 0.99
C ILE A 146 -20.37 -21.38 1.40
N ALA A 147 -19.56 -21.52 2.45
CA ALA A 147 -19.14 -22.82 2.96
C ALA A 147 -20.34 -23.70 3.33
N GLY A 148 -21.43 -23.13 3.86
CA GLY A 148 -22.66 -23.84 4.19
C GLY A 148 -23.49 -24.30 2.98
N MET A 149 -23.27 -23.73 1.80
CA MET A 149 -24.06 -24.00 0.59
C MET A 149 -23.62 -25.27 -0.15
N PHE A 150 -22.43 -25.80 0.13
CA PHE A 150 -21.95 -27.01 -0.55
C PHE A 150 -22.88 -28.21 -0.29
N PRO A 151 -23.39 -28.88 -1.32
CA PRO A 151 -24.40 -29.93 -1.15
C PRO A 151 -23.79 -31.20 -0.54
N ASN A 152 -22.56 -31.56 -0.94
CA ASN A 152 -21.84 -32.71 -0.43
C ASN A 152 -21.40 -32.47 1.03
N GLY A 153 -21.79 -33.34 1.96
CA GLY A 153 -21.53 -33.14 3.39
C GLY A 153 -20.04 -33.12 3.78
N THR A 154 -19.21 -33.94 3.14
CA THR A 154 -17.77 -33.99 3.43
C THR A 154 -17.05 -32.75 2.90
N GLU A 155 -17.36 -32.37 1.66
CA GLU A 155 -16.83 -31.15 1.05
C GLU A 155 -17.28 -29.90 1.83
N ARG A 156 -18.57 -29.82 2.15
CA ARG A 156 -19.13 -28.76 3.02
C ARG A 156 -18.38 -28.65 4.34
N GLN A 157 -18.10 -29.77 5.00
CA GLN A 157 -17.35 -29.76 6.26
C GLN A 157 -15.93 -29.20 6.07
N ALA A 158 -15.22 -29.59 5.01
CA ALA A 158 -13.89 -29.06 4.70
C ALA A 158 -13.91 -27.53 4.45
N TYR A 159 -14.89 -27.03 3.70
CA TYR A 159 -15.09 -25.59 3.52
C TYR A 159 -15.47 -24.88 4.82
N GLN A 160 -16.29 -25.49 5.67
CA GLN A 160 -16.63 -24.92 6.98
C GLN A 160 -15.44 -24.90 7.95
N ASP A 161 -14.52 -25.85 7.85
CA ASP A 161 -13.24 -25.83 8.58
C ASP A 161 -12.33 -24.70 8.07
N ALA A 162 -12.23 -24.53 6.74
CA ALA A 162 -11.48 -23.45 6.13
C ALA A 162 -12.06 -22.06 6.46
N ALA A 163 -13.38 -21.89 6.37
CA ALA A 163 -14.08 -20.65 6.68
C ALA A 163 -13.91 -20.21 8.15
N ARG A 164 -13.83 -21.16 9.09
CA ARG A 164 -13.55 -20.87 10.50
C ARG A 164 -12.18 -20.23 10.70
N GLY A 165 -11.19 -20.64 9.90
CA GLY A 165 -9.82 -20.12 9.90
C GLY A 165 -9.57 -18.96 8.94
N PHE A 166 -10.61 -18.44 8.27
CA PHE A 166 -10.45 -17.43 7.23
C PHE A 166 -9.99 -16.09 7.79
N ARG A 167 -8.98 -15.52 7.14
CA ARG A 167 -8.49 -14.14 7.31
C ARG A 167 -8.11 -13.61 5.94
N MET A 168 -8.34 -12.33 5.67
CA MET A 168 -8.05 -11.77 4.36
C MET A 168 -6.53 -11.73 4.10
N PRO A 169 -6.07 -11.93 2.86
CA PRO A 169 -4.66 -11.93 2.55
C PRO A 169 -4.09 -10.51 2.44
N TYR A 170 -2.77 -10.39 2.57
CA TYR A 170 -2.00 -9.22 2.12
C TYR A 170 -1.22 -9.55 0.86
N TRP A 171 -0.85 -8.54 0.08
CA TRP A 171 0.14 -8.69 -0.98
C TRP A 171 1.46 -8.06 -0.54
N ASP A 172 2.51 -8.88 -0.38
CA ASP A 172 3.84 -8.38 -0.06
C ASP A 172 4.50 -7.74 -1.30
N TRP A 173 4.20 -6.48 -1.54
CA TRP A 173 4.80 -5.67 -2.61
C TRP A 173 6.24 -5.22 -2.30
N ALA A 174 6.76 -5.53 -1.11
CA ALA A 174 8.08 -5.10 -0.66
C ALA A 174 9.16 -6.20 -0.82
N THR A 175 8.78 -7.41 -1.18
CA THR A 175 9.70 -8.54 -1.37
C THR A 175 9.75 -8.98 -2.83
N ALA A 176 10.89 -9.56 -3.22
CA ALA A 176 11.00 -10.18 -4.54
C ALA A 176 10.02 -11.34 -4.65
N ALA A 177 9.40 -11.50 -5.82
CA ALA A 177 8.52 -12.63 -6.07
C ALA A 177 9.29 -13.95 -5.96
N PRO A 178 8.63 -15.04 -5.51
CA PRO A 178 9.21 -16.37 -5.60
C PRO A 178 9.64 -16.72 -7.04
N GLU A 179 10.62 -17.62 -7.17
CA GLU A 179 11.10 -18.07 -8.48
C GLU A 179 9.94 -18.57 -9.36
N GLY A 180 9.92 -18.13 -10.62
CA GLY A 180 8.87 -18.48 -11.58
C GLY A 180 7.57 -17.68 -11.45
N GLN A 181 7.48 -16.72 -10.52
CA GLN A 181 6.31 -15.85 -10.37
C GLN A 181 6.63 -14.39 -10.73
N THR A 182 5.58 -13.64 -11.06
CA THR A 182 5.68 -12.20 -11.34
C THR A 182 5.61 -11.38 -10.04
N HIS A 183 6.16 -10.16 -10.06
CA HIS A 183 6.12 -9.26 -8.90
C HIS A 183 4.67 -8.89 -8.54
N PHE A 184 3.91 -8.41 -9.52
CA PHE A 184 2.48 -8.20 -9.41
C PHE A 184 1.72 -9.52 -9.61
N PRO A 185 1.11 -10.11 -8.57
CA PRO A 185 0.57 -11.47 -8.61
C PRO A 185 -0.35 -11.75 -9.80
N ASP A 186 -0.15 -12.91 -10.45
CA ASP A 186 -0.84 -13.33 -11.68
C ASP A 186 -2.38 -13.34 -11.53
N VAL A 187 -2.87 -13.46 -10.30
CA VAL A 187 -4.31 -13.42 -9.96
C VAL A 187 -4.97 -12.08 -10.26
N PHE A 188 -4.20 -11.02 -10.51
CA PHE A 188 -4.72 -9.72 -10.91
C PHE A 188 -4.86 -9.54 -12.42
N TRP A 189 -4.31 -10.45 -13.24
CA TRP A 189 -4.07 -10.18 -14.66
C TRP A 189 -5.27 -10.50 -15.54
N ASN A 190 -6.01 -11.57 -15.21
CA ASN A 190 -7.11 -12.05 -16.04
C ASN A 190 -8.46 -11.55 -15.53
N GLU A 191 -9.33 -11.12 -16.45
CA GLU A 191 -10.71 -10.69 -16.17
C GLU A 191 -11.60 -11.81 -15.64
N THR A 192 -11.22 -13.06 -15.90
CA THR A 192 -11.96 -14.26 -15.50
C THR A 192 -11.09 -15.18 -14.66
N ILE A 193 -11.73 -15.93 -13.77
CA ILE A 193 -11.09 -16.93 -12.93
C ILE A 193 -11.99 -18.17 -12.85
N SER A 194 -11.37 -19.35 -12.99
CA SER A 194 -12.08 -20.62 -12.81
C SER A 194 -12.08 -20.99 -11.34
N GLN A 195 -13.27 -21.18 -10.77
CA GLN A 195 -13.44 -21.32 -9.33
C GLN A 195 -14.40 -22.45 -8.98
N ASN A 196 -13.98 -23.37 -8.10
CA ASN A 196 -14.88 -24.36 -7.50
C ASN A 196 -15.77 -23.66 -6.47
N GLY A 197 -17.09 -23.84 -6.60
CA GLY A 197 -18.09 -23.36 -5.66
C GLY A 197 -19.20 -24.37 -5.40
N PRO A 198 -20.26 -23.97 -4.68
CA PRO A 198 -21.39 -24.85 -4.34
C PRO A 198 -22.06 -25.58 -5.52
N ARG A 199 -21.96 -25.00 -6.74
CA ARG A 199 -22.45 -25.57 -8.01
C ARG A 199 -21.40 -26.28 -8.85
N GLY A 200 -20.24 -26.60 -8.26
CA GLY A 200 -19.07 -27.08 -8.97
C GLY A 200 -18.25 -25.94 -9.58
N VAL A 201 -17.33 -26.30 -10.47
CA VAL A 201 -16.39 -25.38 -11.12
C VAL A 201 -17.11 -24.48 -12.12
N GLN A 202 -16.88 -23.16 -12.02
CA GLN A 202 -17.42 -22.16 -12.93
C GLN A 202 -16.35 -21.12 -13.27
N ASP A 203 -16.40 -20.61 -14.50
CA ASP A 203 -15.62 -19.45 -14.89
C ASP A 203 -16.43 -18.19 -14.58
N ILE A 204 -15.94 -17.41 -13.63
CA ILE A 204 -16.59 -16.18 -13.16
C ILE A 204 -15.73 -14.98 -13.44
N ARG A 205 -16.34 -13.80 -13.39
CA ARG A 205 -15.59 -12.54 -13.35
C ARG A 205 -14.64 -12.59 -12.15
N ASN A 206 -13.37 -12.26 -12.38
CA ASN A 206 -12.36 -12.25 -11.35
C ASN A 206 -12.54 -11.01 -10.44
N PRO A 207 -12.95 -11.18 -9.18
CA PRO A 207 -13.21 -10.05 -8.30
C PRO A 207 -11.93 -9.34 -7.82
N LEU A 208 -10.74 -9.87 -8.17
CA LEU A 208 -9.45 -9.20 -7.92
C LEU A 208 -8.98 -8.36 -9.12
N TYR A 209 -9.52 -8.60 -10.31
CA TYR A 209 -9.15 -7.84 -11.52
C TYR A 209 -9.68 -6.41 -11.43
N SER A 210 -10.97 -6.24 -11.18
CA SER A 210 -11.62 -4.94 -10.99
C SER A 210 -12.97 -5.07 -10.29
N TYR A 211 -13.38 -4.02 -9.59
CA TYR A 211 -14.75 -3.87 -9.12
C TYR A 211 -15.61 -3.29 -10.24
N LYS A 212 -16.82 -3.82 -10.44
CA LYS A 212 -17.80 -3.30 -11.41
C LYS A 212 -18.87 -2.51 -10.66
N PHE A 213 -19.15 -1.29 -11.07
CA PHE A 213 -20.23 -0.49 -10.51
C PHE A 213 -21.59 -0.94 -11.06
N HIS A 214 -22.59 -1.11 -10.20
CA HIS A 214 -23.93 -1.57 -10.56
C HIS A 214 -25.02 -0.95 -9.64
N PRO A 215 -25.64 0.18 -10.04
CA PRO A 215 -25.35 0.99 -11.21
C PRO A 215 -24.10 1.88 -11.03
N ARG A 216 -23.53 2.34 -12.14
CA ARG A 216 -22.56 3.43 -12.13
C ARG A 216 -23.24 4.73 -11.67
N ASN A 217 -22.68 5.39 -10.66
CA ASN A 217 -23.13 6.70 -10.21
C ASN A 217 -22.15 7.79 -10.66
N GLU A 218 -22.38 8.36 -11.84
CA GLU A 218 -21.50 9.37 -12.44
C GLU A 218 -21.44 10.69 -11.66
N THR A 219 -22.45 10.97 -10.83
CA THR A 219 -22.46 12.17 -9.98
C THR A 219 -21.63 11.99 -8.71
N ALA A 220 -21.54 10.76 -8.20
CA ALA A 220 -20.70 10.39 -7.06
C ALA A 220 -19.23 10.24 -7.47
N LEU A 221 -18.96 9.63 -8.63
CA LEU A 221 -17.61 9.47 -9.15
C LEU A 221 -17.18 10.81 -9.76
N ILE A 222 -16.37 11.57 -9.03
CA ILE A 222 -16.17 13.01 -9.31
C ILE A 222 -15.18 13.34 -10.45
N TRP A 223 -14.51 12.37 -11.06
CA TRP A 223 -13.36 12.62 -11.95
C TRP A 223 -13.46 11.94 -13.31
N SER A 224 -13.48 12.73 -14.39
CA SER A 224 -13.25 12.20 -15.75
C SER A 224 -11.77 11.87 -15.95
N PRO A 225 -11.44 10.82 -16.73
CA PRO A 225 -12.38 9.89 -17.36
C PRO A 225 -12.91 8.77 -16.43
N LEU A 226 -12.41 8.66 -15.18
CA LEU A 226 -12.69 7.53 -14.29
C LEU A 226 -14.20 7.32 -14.00
N LYS A 227 -14.95 8.42 -13.88
CA LYS A 227 -16.40 8.40 -13.64
C LYS A 227 -17.23 7.86 -14.79
N GLU A 228 -16.65 7.73 -15.98
CA GLU A 228 -17.30 7.24 -17.19
C GLU A 228 -17.15 5.73 -17.34
N TRP A 229 -16.33 5.09 -16.51
CA TRP A 229 -16.06 3.66 -16.59
C TRP A 229 -16.96 2.88 -15.64
N ASP A 230 -17.49 1.75 -16.13
CA ASP A 230 -18.34 0.86 -15.33
C ASP A 230 -17.55 -0.03 -14.36
N GLU A 231 -16.23 0.07 -14.37
CA GLU A 231 -15.37 -0.71 -13.50
C GLU A 231 -14.06 0.02 -13.18
N THR A 232 -13.42 -0.39 -12.09
CA THR A 232 -12.11 0.11 -11.72
C THR A 232 -11.06 -0.30 -12.75
N LYS A 233 -10.11 0.60 -13.02
CA LYS A 233 -9.04 0.39 -14.00
C LYS A 233 -7.68 0.61 -13.36
N ARG A 234 -6.67 -0.09 -13.87
CA ARG A 234 -5.24 0.10 -13.55
C ARG A 234 -4.47 0.26 -14.86
N ALA A 235 -3.61 1.27 -14.96
CA ALA A 235 -2.95 1.67 -16.21
C ALA A 235 -3.90 1.68 -17.42
N PRO A 236 -5.01 2.45 -17.38
CA PRO A 236 -6.03 2.41 -18.43
C PRO A 236 -5.43 2.79 -19.79
N ASN A 237 -5.54 1.90 -20.78
CA ASN A 237 -5.07 2.17 -22.14
C ASN A 237 -6.09 3.05 -22.91
N SER A 238 -6.03 4.36 -22.66
CA SER A 238 -6.91 5.33 -23.32
C SER A 238 -6.71 5.45 -24.83
N SER A 239 -5.62 4.89 -25.38
CA SER A 239 -5.41 4.83 -26.83
C SER A 239 -6.30 3.78 -27.52
N GLU A 240 -6.71 2.74 -26.80
CA GLU A 240 -7.65 1.72 -27.29
C GLU A 240 -9.10 2.21 -27.22
N SER A 241 -9.48 2.84 -26.12
CA SER A 241 -10.83 3.33 -25.89
C SER A 241 -10.83 4.41 -24.80
N THR A 242 -11.50 5.52 -25.06
CA THR A 242 -11.68 6.58 -24.05
C THR A 242 -12.85 6.29 -23.11
N THR A 243 -13.89 5.58 -23.60
CA THR A 243 -15.12 5.31 -22.84
C THR A 243 -15.09 4.00 -22.05
N ASN A 244 -14.26 3.04 -22.45
CA ASN A 244 -14.05 1.79 -21.70
C ASN A 244 -12.66 1.21 -22.01
N PRO A 245 -11.56 1.83 -21.53
CA PRO A 245 -10.21 1.32 -21.72
C PRO A 245 -10.02 0.00 -20.98
N THR A 246 -9.17 -0.87 -21.50
CA THR A 246 -8.68 -2.06 -20.78
C THR A 246 -7.67 -1.64 -19.70
N SER A 247 -7.51 -2.47 -18.66
CA SER A 247 -6.41 -2.29 -17.69
C SER A 247 -5.13 -2.96 -18.19
N ASP A 248 -3.99 -2.27 -18.08
CA ASP A 248 -2.67 -2.80 -18.41
C ASP A 248 -1.91 -3.22 -17.14
N ASN A 249 -2.22 -4.42 -16.65
CA ASN A 249 -1.57 -4.97 -15.46
C ASN A 249 -0.10 -5.37 -15.70
N GLU A 250 0.33 -5.53 -16.96
CA GLU A 250 1.73 -5.78 -17.30
C GLU A 250 2.56 -4.52 -17.03
N GLU A 251 2.07 -3.35 -17.44
CA GLU A 251 2.69 -2.07 -17.17
C GLU A 251 2.74 -1.78 -15.66
N VAL A 252 1.66 -2.05 -14.92
CA VAL A 252 1.64 -1.96 -13.45
C VAL A 252 2.75 -2.84 -12.84
N SER A 253 2.86 -4.08 -13.27
CA SER A 253 3.89 -5.02 -12.82
C SER A 253 5.30 -4.49 -13.09
N ARG A 254 5.55 -4.02 -14.32
CA ARG A 254 6.84 -3.48 -14.75
C ARG A 254 7.25 -2.27 -13.92
N VAL A 255 6.34 -1.31 -13.72
CA VAL A 255 6.65 -0.08 -12.99
C VAL A 255 6.86 -0.37 -11.51
N LEU A 256 6.00 -1.14 -10.84
CA LEU A 256 6.18 -1.48 -9.43
C LEU A 256 7.46 -2.29 -9.18
N LEU A 257 7.78 -3.25 -10.06
CA LEU A 257 9.05 -3.98 -10.01
C LEU A 257 10.25 -3.02 -10.11
N SER A 258 10.17 -1.97 -10.95
CA SER A 258 11.22 -0.94 -11.03
C SER A 258 11.41 -0.15 -9.73
N LYS A 259 10.35 -0.04 -8.89
CA LYS A 259 10.38 0.67 -7.61
C LYS A 259 10.81 -0.21 -6.44
N LEU A 260 10.78 -1.53 -6.61
CA LEU A 260 11.08 -2.50 -5.56
C LEU A 260 12.41 -2.21 -4.82
N PRO A 261 13.56 -1.95 -5.49
CA PRO A 261 14.80 -1.67 -4.78
C PRO A 261 14.72 -0.43 -3.88
N GLN A 262 14.03 0.62 -4.35
CA GLN A 262 13.83 1.84 -3.58
C GLN A 262 12.92 1.60 -2.37
N ILE A 263 11.82 0.88 -2.57
CA ILE A 263 10.90 0.46 -1.50
C ILE A 263 11.66 -0.30 -0.41
N GLN A 264 12.44 -1.29 -0.79
CA GLN A 264 13.20 -2.13 0.15
C GLN A 264 14.19 -1.30 0.96
N GLN A 265 14.93 -0.40 0.31
CA GLN A 265 15.87 0.47 1.00
C GLN A 265 15.16 1.42 1.96
N ARG A 266 14.05 2.05 1.56
CA ARG A 266 13.25 2.93 2.44
C ARG A 266 12.71 2.18 3.64
N LEU A 267 12.14 0.99 3.46
CA LEU A 267 11.63 0.17 4.56
C LEU A 267 12.75 -0.28 5.51
N PHE A 268 13.92 -0.64 4.98
CA PHE A 268 15.08 -0.97 5.81
C PHE A 268 15.52 0.22 6.68
N ILE A 269 15.56 1.43 6.10
CA ILE A 269 15.86 2.67 6.82
C ILE A 269 14.78 2.96 7.89
N LEU A 270 13.50 2.87 7.53
CA LEU A 270 12.39 3.09 8.45
C LEU A 270 12.45 2.16 9.67
N PHE A 271 12.62 0.84 9.46
CA PHE A 271 12.69 -0.12 10.57
C PHE A 271 13.95 0.03 11.42
N SER A 272 15.08 0.41 10.82
CA SER A 272 16.35 0.55 11.55
C SER A 272 16.49 1.87 12.30
N SER A 273 16.01 2.99 11.74
CA SER A 273 16.30 4.34 12.27
C SER A 273 15.10 5.13 12.81
N TYR A 274 13.86 4.84 12.40
CA TYR A 274 12.69 5.62 12.82
C TYR A 274 12.07 4.99 14.07
N LYS A 275 12.19 5.67 15.22
CA LYS A 275 11.74 5.18 16.54
C LYS A 275 10.54 5.94 17.11
N ASP A 276 10.20 7.08 16.52
CA ASP A 276 9.03 7.89 16.88
C ASP A 276 7.81 7.48 16.05
N PHE A 277 6.66 7.27 16.72
CA PHE A 277 5.44 6.79 16.06
C PHE A 277 4.94 7.77 15.01
N ASN A 278 4.89 9.06 15.33
CA ASN A 278 4.37 10.07 14.43
C ASN A 278 5.25 10.20 13.18
N ASN A 279 6.57 10.21 13.36
CA ASN A 279 7.54 10.27 12.26
C ASN A 279 7.45 9.04 11.34
N PHE A 280 7.39 7.84 11.93
CA PHE A 280 7.19 6.62 11.14
C PHE A 280 5.83 6.62 10.43
N GLY A 281 4.77 7.09 11.12
CA GLY A 281 3.39 6.86 10.72
C GLY A 281 2.87 7.75 9.60
N ASN A 282 3.29 9.02 9.52
CA ASN A 282 2.68 9.98 8.58
C ASN A 282 3.68 10.97 7.97
N LYS A 283 3.35 11.48 6.79
CA LYS A 283 4.25 12.31 5.96
C LYS A 283 4.26 13.80 6.31
N ALA A 284 3.38 14.27 7.20
CA ALA A 284 3.32 15.67 7.62
C ALA A 284 4.13 15.98 8.89
N TRP A 285 4.34 14.97 9.75
CA TRP A 285 4.97 15.15 11.06
C TRP A 285 6.39 15.70 10.98
N ALA A 286 7.23 15.07 10.18
CA ALA A 286 8.66 15.37 10.14
C ALA A 286 8.94 16.83 9.78
N VAL A 287 8.20 17.39 8.81
CA VAL A 287 8.32 18.80 8.45
C VAL A 287 7.78 19.71 9.55
N SER A 288 6.63 19.37 10.17
CA SER A 288 6.05 20.16 11.26
C SER A 288 6.98 20.31 12.47
N GLN A 289 7.83 19.31 12.72
CA GLN A 289 8.80 19.29 13.81
C GLN A 289 10.22 19.66 13.36
N ASN A 290 10.42 20.01 12.08
CA ASN A 290 11.73 20.29 11.47
C ASN A 290 12.77 19.16 11.71
N LEU A 291 12.35 17.90 11.61
CA LEU A 291 13.22 16.74 11.80
C LEU A 291 14.16 16.55 10.62
N SER A 292 15.35 16.00 10.87
CA SER A 292 16.32 15.66 9.82
C SER A 292 15.97 14.37 9.07
N THR A 293 15.13 13.51 9.65
CA THR A 293 14.58 12.30 9.04
C THR A 293 13.18 12.59 8.49
N LEU A 294 13.00 12.50 7.17
CA LEU A 294 11.84 13.06 6.44
C LEU A 294 10.98 12.00 5.73
N ASP A 295 11.20 10.71 6.00
CA ASP A 295 10.44 9.59 5.44
C ASP A 295 9.32 9.13 6.39
N SER A 296 8.35 8.38 5.88
CA SER A 296 7.26 7.76 6.64
C SER A 296 6.67 6.57 5.89
N ILE A 297 5.99 5.68 6.59
CA ILE A 297 5.27 4.56 5.97
C ILE A 297 4.16 5.06 5.03
N GLU A 298 3.50 6.16 5.36
CA GLU A 298 2.51 6.82 4.48
C GLU A 298 3.14 7.21 3.14
N SER A 299 4.33 7.81 3.16
CA SER A 299 5.03 8.19 1.92
C SER A 299 5.64 7.02 1.14
N VAL A 300 5.78 5.83 1.74
CA VAL A 300 6.10 4.58 1.00
C VAL A 300 4.82 4.00 0.40
N HIS A 301 3.72 4.00 1.16
CA HIS A 301 2.39 3.60 0.71
C HIS A 301 1.96 4.36 -0.55
N ASP A 302 2.24 5.67 -0.61
CA ASP A 302 1.96 6.53 -1.78
C ASP A 302 2.52 6.00 -3.11
N ILE A 303 3.70 5.34 -3.08
CA ILE A 303 4.31 4.72 -4.27
C ILE A 303 3.38 3.66 -4.85
N VAL A 304 2.81 2.80 -4.01
CA VAL A 304 1.97 1.68 -4.46
C VAL A 304 0.62 2.17 -4.96
N HIS A 305 0.07 3.22 -4.36
CA HIS A 305 -1.12 3.89 -4.91
C HIS A 305 -0.89 4.44 -6.31
N ILE A 306 0.15 5.26 -6.48
CA ILE A 306 0.42 5.94 -7.74
C ILE A 306 0.80 4.95 -8.85
N TYR A 307 1.70 4.01 -8.57
CA TYR A 307 2.20 3.08 -9.57
C TYR A 307 1.41 1.76 -9.66
N GLY A 308 0.55 1.45 -8.69
CA GLY A 308 -0.46 0.40 -8.78
C GLY A 308 -1.71 0.83 -9.54
N GLY A 309 -1.97 2.14 -9.60
CA GLY A 309 -3.05 2.71 -10.39
C GLY A 309 -2.64 3.19 -11.77
N LEU A 310 -1.50 3.89 -11.91
CA LEU A 310 -1.02 4.48 -13.17
C LEU A 310 -2.12 5.23 -13.95
N GLN A 311 -2.69 6.27 -13.35
CA GLN A 311 -3.87 7.02 -13.84
C GLN A 311 -5.21 6.26 -13.73
N GLY A 312 -5.18 5.02 -13.29
CA GLY A 312 -6.34 4.25 -12.85
C GLY A 312 -6.83 4.64 -11.45
N HIS A 313 -7.83 3.92 -10.95
CA HIS A 313 -8.56 4.25 -9.72
C HIS A 313 -7.66 4.29 -8.48
N MET A 314 -6.74 3.32 -8.33
CA MET A 314 -5.75 3.27 -7.24
C MET A 314 -4.90 4.55 -7.12
N THR A 315 -4.76 5.32 -8.20
CA THR A 315 -3.97 6.56 -8.25
C THR A 315 -4.64 7.71 -7.50
N TYR A 316 -5.94 7.67 -7.20
CA TYR A 316 -6.64 8.83 -6.66
C TYR A 316 -7.37 8.53 -5.35
N VAL A 317 -7.00 9.25 -4.27
CA VAL A 317 -7.47 9.01 -2.89
C VAL A 317 -9.00 8.71 -2.80
N PRO A 318 -9.92 9.60 -3.24
CA PRO A 318 -11.35 9.34 -3.21
C PRO A 318 -11.88 8.10 -3.94
N LEU A 319 -11.16 7.57 -4.93
CA LEU A 319 -11.61 6.44 -5.75
C LEU A 319 -10.84 5.14 -5.50
N SER A 320 -9.69 5.21 -4.84
CA SER A 320 -8.74 4.10 -4.77
C SER A 320 -9.32 2.88 -4.06
N SER A 321 -10.14 3.08 -3.03
CA SER A 321 -10.78 2.03 -2.24
C SER A 321 -11.77 1.16 -2.99
N PHE A 322 -12.31 1.61 -4.13
CA PHE A 322 -13.17 0.76 -4.96
C PHE A 322 -12.37 -0.34 -5.66
N ASP A 323 -11.08 -0.13 -5.93
CA ASP A 323 -10.23 -1.12 -6.60
C ASP A 323 -9.86 -2.24 -5.61
N PRO A 324 -10.08 -3.53 -5.95
CA PRO A 324 -9.74 -4.65 -5.07
C PRO A 324 -8.27 -4.70 -4.61
N LEU A 325 -7.34 -4.10 -5.37
CA LEU A 325 -5.93 -4.00 -4.99
C LEU A 325 -5.73 -3.18 -3.72
N PHE A 326 -6.60 -2.19 -3.46
CA PHE A 326 -6.57 -1.34 -2.27
C PHE A 326 -6.54 -2.18 -1.00
N LEU A 327 -7.44 -3.17 -0.90
CA LEU A 327 -7.60 -3.99 0.29
C LEU A 327 -6.30 -4.73 0.63
N LEU A 328 -5.66 -5.34 -0.38
CA LEU A 328 -4.42 -6.10 -0.19
C LEU A 328 -3.23 -5.19 0.07
N HIS A 329 -3.19 -4.02 -0.58
CA HIS A 329 -2.17 -3.00 -0.36
C HIS A 329 -2.21 -2.49 1.08
N HIS A 330 -3.39 -2.07 1.57
CA HIS A 330 -3.59 -1.59 2.93
C HIS A 330 -3.37 -2.69 3.97
N CYS A 331 -3.73 -3.94 3.67
CA CYS A 331 -3.41 -5.07 4.53
C CYS A 331 -1.89 -5.30 4.68
N MET A 332 -1.11 -5.04 3.63
CA MET A 332 0.36 -5.04 3.72
C MET A 332 0.89 -3.80 4.46
N THR A 333 0.29 -2.62 4.28
CA THR A 333 0.64 -1.43 5.06
C THR A 333 0.41 -1.65 6.57
N ASP A 334 -0.72 -2.25 6.96
CA ASP A 334 -0.99 -2.63 8.35
C ASP A 334 0.02 -3.65 8.89
N ARG A 335 0.47 -4.61 8.06
CA ARG A 335 1.56 -5.53 8.41
C ARG A 335 2.85 -4.78 8.71
N LEU A 336 3.23 -3.81 7.89
CA LEU A 336 4.43 -3.00 8.10
C LEU A 336 4.33 -2.15 9.38
N VAL A 337 3.14 -1.64 9.70
CA VAL A 337 2.87 -0.95 10.98
C VAL A 337 3.01 -1.92 12.16
N ALA A 338 2.43 -3.12 12.09
CA ALA A 338 2.57 -4.14 13.13
C ALA A 338 4.04 -4.54 13.35
N ILE A 339 4.80 -4.72 12.28
CA ILE A 339 6.25 -4.97 12.32
C ILE A 339 6.97 -3.84 13.07
N TRP A 340 6.67 -2.58 12.73
CA TRP A 340 7.29 -1.44 13.40
C TRP A 340 6.92 -1.39 14.90
N GLN A 341 5.66 -1.67 15.25
CA GLN A 341 5.20 -1.71 16.65
C GLN A 341 5.92 -2.81 17.44
N ALA A 342 6.19 -3.97 16.85
CA ALA A 342 6.99 -5.03 17.48
C ALA A 342 8.45 -4.60 17.73
N LEU A 343 9.03 -3.78 16.85
CA LEU A 343 10.37 -3.22 17.01
C LEU A 343 10.42 -2.01 17.96
N ASN A 344 9.31 -1.34 18.21
CA ASN A 344 9.23 -0.11 19.00
C ASN A 344 8.03 -0.13 19.96
N PRO A 345 7.94 -1.13 20.87
CA PRO A 345 6.73 -1.41 21.63
C PRO A 345 6.29 -0.26 22.55
N ASP A 346 7.23 0.55 23.03
CA ASP A 346 6.98 1.66 23.95
C ASP A 346 6.69 2.98 23.24
N SER A 347 7.00 3.08 21.95
CA SER A 347 6.76 4.29 21.17
C SER A 347 5.28 4.41 20.84
N TRP A 348 4.72 5.60 21.05
CA TRP A 348 3.29 5.82 20.87
C TRP A 348 2.97 7.22 20.36
N LEU A 349 1.75 7.32 19.88
CA LEU A 349 1.19 8.50 19.26
C LEU A 349 1.28 9.73 20.17
N THR A 350 1.76 10.84 19.61
CA THR A 350 1.69 12.16 20.26
C THR A 350 0.73 13.09 19.52
N PRO A 351 0.05 14.04 20.21
CA PRO A 351 -0.94 14.90 19.58
C PRO A 351 -0.38 15.74 18.42
N MET A 352 -1.16 15.88 17.36
CA MET A 352 -0.79 16.55 16.11
C MET A 352 -2.02 17.21 15.46
N PRO A 353 -1.92 18.44 14.92
CA PRO A 353 -2.97 19.01 14.09
C PRO A 353 -3.20 18.21 12.80
N ALA A 354 -4.45 17.98 12.42
CA ALA A 354 -4.81 17.32 11.17
C ALA A 354 -4.24 18.09 9.96
N GLY A 355 -3.52 17.40 9.08
CA GLY A 355 -2.91 17.99 7.90
C GLY A 355 -3.91 18.32 6.79
N GLU A 356 -5.10 17.74 6.78
CA GLU A 356 -6.15 18.01 5.81
C GLU A 356 -7.52 17.73 6.42
N ASN A 357 -8.59 18.05 5.68
CA ASN A 357 -9.94 17.69 6.09
C ASN A 357 -10.16 16.19 5.86
N SER A 358 -10.70 15.50 6.87
CA SER A 358 -11.47 14.26 6.68
C SER A 358 -12.95 14.58 6.86
N PHE A 359 -13.85 13.65 6.55
CA PHE A 359 -15.29 13.85 6.67
C PHE A 359 -15.73 14.29 8.07
N THR A 360 -14.99 13.88 9.12
CA THR A 360 -15.30 14.16 10.52
C THR A 360 -14.26 15.04 11.22
N THR A 361 -13.30 15.61 10.50
CA THR A 361 -12.23 16.44 11.11
C THR A 361 -11.79 17.53 10.15
N LEU A 362 -11.66 18.76 10.65
CA LEU A 362 -11.13 19.88 9.87
C LEU A 362 -9.61 19.93 9.97
N LYS A 363 -8.97 20.42 8.91
CA LYS A 363 -7.55 20.79 8.92
C LYS A 363 -7.26 21.70 10.12
N GLY A 364 -6.22 21.36 10.87
CA GLY A 364 -5.79 22.09 12.05
C GLY A 364 -6.41 21.62 13.37
N ASP A 365 -7.47 20.79 13.34
CA ASP A 365 -7.99 20.16 14.55
C ASP A 365 -6.92 19.25 15.15
N VAL A 366 -6.70 19.34 16.47
CA VAL A 366 -5.72 18.50 17.16
C VAL A 366 -6.25 17.08 17.30
N GLN A 367 -5.50 16.13 16.79
CA GLN A 367 -5.76 14.69 16.85
C GLN A 367 -4.77 14.03 17.83
N ASP A 368 -5.24 13.03 18.57
CA ASP A 368 -4.49 12.27 19.56
C ASP A 368 -4.96 10.79 19.59
N SER A 369 -4.47 10.01 20.56
CA SER A 369 -4.73 8.56 20.59
C SER A 369 -6.16 8.20 20.99
N LYS A 370 -6.91 9.18 21.52
CA LYS A 370 -8.31 9.07 21.93
C LYS A 370 -9.28 9.61 20.89
N THR A 371 -8.77 10.33 19.89
CA THR A 371 -9.57 10.85 18.79
C THR A 371 -10.33 9.70 18.11
N PRO A 372 -11.64 9.84 17.89
CA PRO A 372 -12.44 8.81 17.24
C PRO A 372 -11.92 8.46 15.84
N LEU A 373 -11.74 7.17 15.58
CA LEU A 373 -11.52 6.61 14.25
C LEU A 373 -12.88 6.43 13.57
N ALA A 374 -13.55 7.55 13.32
CA ALA A 374 -14.86 7.56 12.68
C ALA A 374 -14.77 7.04 11.23
N PRO A 375 -15.79 6.32 10.72
CA PRO A 375 -17.10 6.09 11.34
C PRO A 375 -17.19 4.75 12.10
N PHE A 376 -16.07 4.17 12.53
CA PHE A 376 -16.02 2.81 13.04
C PHE A 376 -16.43 2.72 14.51
N PHE A 377 -17.61 2.17 14.77
CA PHE A 377 -18.04 1.88 16.14
C PHE A 377 -17.43 0.59 16.67
N ALA A 378 -17.00 0.62 17.93
CA ALA A 378 -16.50 -0.51 18.68
C ALA A 378 -17.60 -1.23 19.48
N SER A 379 -18.70 -0.54 19.78
CA SER A 379 -19.85 -1.10 20.49
C SER A 379 -21.16 -0.45 20.09
N ASP A 380 -22.26 -1.16 20.39
CA ASP A 380 -23.62 -0.74 20.03
C ASP A 380 -24.05 0.55 20.75
N ASP A 381 -23.42 0.89 21.88
CA ASP A 381 -23.67 2.11 22.66
C ASP A 381 -23.21 3.41 21.98
N GLY A 382 -22.49 3.31 20.84
CA GLY A 382 -22.00 4.45 20.08
C GLY A 382 -20.55 4.83 20.39
N THR A 383 -19.84 4.03 21.17
CA THR A 383 -18.39 4.20 21.34
C THR A 383 -17.67 3.94 20.02
N PHE A 384 -16.89 4.91 19.56
CA PHE A 384 -16.00 4.74 18.41
C PHE A 384 -14.73 4.00 18.80
N TRP A 385 -14.15 3.28 17.83
CA TRP A 385 -12.74 2.89 17.91
C TRP A 385 -11.87 4.14 18.05
N ASN A 386 -10.75 4.02 18.76
CA ASN A 386 -9.67 5.01 18.78
C ASN A 386 -8.32 4.29 18.59
N SER A 387 -7.22 5.06 18.47
CA SER A 387 -5.88 4.49 18.26
C SER A 387 -5.43 3.60 19.42
N ASP A 388 -5.81 3.91 20.68
CA ASP A 388 -5.47 3.06 21.82
C ASP A 388 -6.17 1.69 21.78
N MET A 389 -7.44 1.67 21.38
CA MET A 389 -8.22 0.43 21.23
C MET A 389 -7.72 -0.40 20.05
N SER A 390 -7.38 0.25 18.93
CA SER A 390 -6.87 -0.40 17.71
C SER A 390 -5.35 -0.61 17.72
N ARG A 391 -4.67 -0.40 18.86
CA ARG A 391 -3.20 -0.46 18.94
C ARG A 391 -2.62 -1.79 18.49
N THR A 392 -3.32 -2.90 18.72
CA THR A 392 -2.83 -4.23 18.36
C THR A 392 -3.75 -4.89 17.32
N THR A 393 -3.19 -5.80 16.52
CA THR A 393 -3.96 -6.54 15.51
C THR A 393 -4.92 -7.54 16.16
N GLU A 394 -4.55 -8.07 17.33
CA GLU A 394 -5.35 -9.04 18.09
C GLU A 394 -6.66 -8.43 18.59
N ALA A 395 -6.76 -7.10 18.72
CA ALA A 395 -7.99 -6.39 19.02
C ALA A 395 -9.10 -6.65 17.99
N PHE A 396 -8.74 -7.07 16.78
CA PHE A 396 -9.65 -7.47 15.71
C PHE A 396 -9.60 -8.98 15.42
N GLY A 397 -8.87 -9.75 16.23
CA GLY A 397 -8.80 -11.20 16.13
C GLY A 397 -7.84 -11.72 15.05
N TYR A 398 -6.86 -10.92 14.59
CA TYR A 398 -5.83 -11.37 13.66
C TYR A 398 -4.41 -11.00 14.08
N ALA A 399 -3.44 -11.65 13.46
CA ALA A 399 -2.02 -11.30 13.54
C ALA A 399 -1.36 -11.56 12.17
N TYR A 400 -0.07 -11.25 12.06
CA TYR A 400 0.78 -11.65 10.94
C TYR A 400 1.81 -12.67 11.42
N ALA A 401 2.24 -13.58 10.55
CA ALA A 401 3.24 -14.60 10.88
C ALA A 401 4.56 -14.01 11.42
N ASP A 402 4.81 -12.74 11.16
CA ASP A 402 6.03 -12.03 11.53
C ASP A 402 5.97 -11.36 12.90
N THR A 403 4.75 -11.15 13.42
CA THR A 403 4.51 -10.46 14.69
C THR A 403 3.73 -11.33 15.68
N ASP A 404 3.34 -12.54 15.29
CA ASP A 404 2.65 -13.48 16.18
C ASP A 404 3.56 -13.90 17.35
N SER A 405 3.15 -13.49 18.55
CA SER A 405 3.82 -13.84 19.80
C SER A 405 3.22 -15.06 20.51
N THR A 406 2.28 -15.78 19.88
CA THR A 406 1.63 -16.93 20.50
C THR A 406 2.65 -17.99 20.91
N GLY A 407 2.79 -18.21 22.22
CA GLY A 407 3.73 -19.18 22.78
C GLY A 407 5.21 -18.76 22.72
N LYS A 408 5.52 -17.50 22.40
CA LYS A 408 6.88 -16.95 22.29
C LYS A 408 7.10 -15.77 23.25
N GLN A 409 8.35 -15.52 23.64
CA GLN A 409 8.70 -14.26 24.31
C GLN A 409 8.76 -13.12 23.28
N LYS A 410 8.41 -11.90 23.70
CA LYS A 410 8.44 -10.73 22.81
C LYS A 410 9.83 -10.47 22.24
N GLU A 411 10.88 -10.73 23.01
CA GLU A 411 12.26 -10.54 22.55
C GLU A 411 12.63 -11.56 21.47
N ASP A 412 12.21 -12.83 21.61
CA ASP A 412 12.43 -13.85 20.59
C ASP A 412 11.76 -13.46 19.25
N VAL A 413 10.53 -12.96 19.33
CA VAL A 413 9.80 -12.45 18.15
C VAL A 413 10.53 -11.26 17.53
N ARG A 414 11.03 -10.35 18.36
CA ARG A 414 11.81 -9.19 17.91
C ARG A 414 13.10 -9.62 17.19
N GLU A 415 13.87 -10.54 17.76
CA GLU A 415 15.10 -11.06 17.15
C GLU A 415 14.83 -11.81 15.83
N GLU A 416 13.79 -12.66 15.78
CA GLU A 416 13.34 -13.34 14.56
C GLU A 416 12.93 -12.32 13.48
N LEU A 417 12.23 -11.25 13.88
CA LEU A 417 11.79 -10.19 12.99
C LEU A 417 12.97 -9.40 12.43
N VAL A 418 14.00 -9.09 13.24
CA VAL A 418 15.22 -8.43 12.75
C VAL A 418 15.93 -9.28 11.71
N LYS A 419 16.07 -10.59 11.93
CA LYS A 419 16.64 -11.51 10.92
C LYS A 419 15.85 -11.48 9.61
N LYS A 420 14.52 -11.51 9.70
CA LYS A 420 13.63 -11.43 8.55
C LYS A 420 13.79 -10.12 7.78
N ILE A 421 13.80 -8.97 8.48
CA ILE A 421 14.00 -7.64 7.87
C ILE A 421 15.36 -7.55 7.16
N THR A 422 16.42 -8.01 7.82
CA THR A 422 17.77 -8.07 7.22
C THR A 422 17.77 -8.95 5.97
N LYS A 423 17.08 -10.10 6.00
CA LYS A 423 16.95 -10.98 4.84
C LYS A 423 16.13 -10.37 3.70
N TRP A 424 14.98 -9.75 4.01
CA TRP A 424 14.07 -9.22 3.00
C TRP A 424 14.58 -7.95 2.34
N TYR A 425 15.13 -7.04 3.14
CA TYR A 425 15.42 -5.68 2.69
C TYR A 425 16.92 -5.36 2.73
N GLY A 426 17.69 -6.06 3.57
CA GLY A 426 19.14 -5.87 3.67
C GLY A 426 19.91 -6.18 2.39
N GLY A 427 19.36 -6.98 1.47
CA GLY A 427 19.92 -7.22 0.13
C GLY A 427 20.11 -5.95 -0.71
N THR A 428 19.29 -4.92 -0.45
CA THR A 428 19.40 -3.59 -1.04
C THR A 428 20.26 -2.63 -0.22
N SER A 429 20.72 -3.07 0.95
CA SER A 429 21.73 -2.34 1.70
C SER A 429 23.06 -2.36 0.95
N VAL A 430 23.80 -1.29 1.17
CA VAL A 430 25.12 -1.02 0.59
C VAL A 430 26.12 -2.16 0.84
N VAL A 431 25.95 -2.93 1.92
CA VAL A 431 26.82 -4.06 2.28
C VAL A 431 26.53 -5.32 1.47
N SER A 432 25.27 -5.60 1.13
CA SER A 432 24.92 -6.71 0.25
C SER A 432 25.29 -6.41 -1.20
N LEU A 433 25.21 -5.15 -1.63
CA LEU A 433 25.75 -4.71 -2.92
C LEU A 433 27.27 -4.94 -3.01
N ARG A 434 28.03 -4.82 -1.91
CA ARG A 434 29.46 -5.18 -1.84
C ARG A 434 29.70 -6.69 -2.03
N ALA A 435 28.90 -7.56 -1.41
CA ALA A 435 29.07 -9.01 -1.48
C ALA A 435 28.86 -9.56 -2.92
N ASN A 436 27.93 -8.97 -3.66
CA ASN A 436 27.72 -9.28 -5.08
C ASN A 436 28.76 -8.61 -6.01
N SER A 437 29.55 -7.68 -5.51
CA SER A 437 30.59 -6.94 -6.25
C SER A 437 32.01 -7.44 -5.95
N GLY A 438 32.16 -8.68 -5.45
CA GLY A 438 33.45 -9.26 -5.04
C GLY A 438 34.59 -8.94 -6.01
N ALA A 439 35.65 -8.31 -5.48
CA ALA A 439 36.86 -7.91 -6.21
C ALA A 439 36.63 -7.31 -7.61
N MET A 440 35.56 -6.53 -7.82
CA MET A 440 35.34 -5.88 -9.10
C MET A 440 36.46 -4.85 -9.35
N MET A 441 37.15 -5.07 -10.47
CA MET A 441 37.90 -4.01 -11.11
C MET A 441 36.89 -3.02 -11.71
N ASN A 442 37.13 -1.73 -11.55
CA ASN A 442 36.35 -0.69 -12.22
C ASN A 442 36.46 -0.85 -13.75
N ALA A 443 35.69 -0.07 -14.51
CA ALA A 443 35.73 -0.09 -15.98
C ALA A 443 37.13 0.20 -16.59
N GLN A 444 38.10 0.58 -15.76
CA GLN A 444 39.49 0.90 -16.11
C GLN A 444 40.50 -0.15 -15.59
N GLY A 445 40.04 -1.28 -15.01
CA GLY A 445 40.91 -2.36 -14.54
C GLY A 445 41.57 -2.12 -13.17
N GLN A 446 41.09 -1.16 -12.37
CA GLN A 446 41.61 -0.87 -11.02
C GLN A 446 40.67 -1.43 -9.93
N PRO A 447 41.19 -1.85 -8.76
CA PRO A 447 40.34 -2.27 -7.64
C PRO A 447 39.36 -1.15 -7.25
N ALA A 448 38.06 -1.42 -7.21
CA ALA A 448 37.10 -0.45 -6.68
C ALA A 448 37.43 -0.10 -5.22
N SER A 449 37.35 1.17 -4.86
CA SER A 449 37.57 1.61 -3.49
C SER A 449 36.60 0.94 -2.53
N PRO A 450 37.02 0.66 -1.28
CA PRO A 450 36.14 0.02 -0.32
C PRO A 450 34.95 0.93 -0.02
N ILE A 451 33.75 0.38 -0.26
CA ILE A 451 32.46 1.01 0.06
C ILE A 451 32.35 1.28 1.57
N LEU A 452 32.93 0.40 2.39
CA LEU A 452 33.06 0.60 3.83
C LEU A 452 34.41 1.25 4.17
N ARG A 453 34.39 2.30 4.98
CA ARG A 453 35.56 2.95 5.58
C ARG A 453 35.40 2.94 7.09
N ASP A 454 36.41 2.45 7.80
CA ASP A 454 36.39 2.30 9.26
C ASP A 454 35.13 1.57 9.78
N GLY A 455 34.69 0.56 9.04
CA GLY A 455 33.50 -0.22 9.36
C GLY A 455 32.16 0.46 9.08
N HIS A 456 32.14 1.64 8.44
CA HIS A 456 30.92 2.40 8.13
C HIS A 456 30.80 2.66 6.63
N TYR A 457 29.57 2.86 6.14
CA TYR A 457 29.34 3.52 4.85
C TYR A 457 28.59 4.83 5.07
N THR A 458 28.60 5.71 4.07
CA THR A 458 27.78 6.93 4.09
C THR A 458 26.51 6.70 3.28
N GLU A 459 25.35 6.77 3.94
CA GLU A 459 24.03 6.77 3.32
C GLU A 459 23.73 8.18 2.79
N TRP A 460 23.18 8.27 1.58
CA TRP A 460 22.78 9.48 0.88
C TRP A 460 21.30 9.41 0.51
N VAL A 461 20.55 10.43 0.88
CA VAL A 461 19.09 10.47 0.69
C VAL A 461 18.71 11.81 0.07
N ALA A 462 17.88 11.78 -0.97
CA ALA A 462 17.19 12.97 -1.44
C ALA A 462 15.87 13.11 -0.69
N ASN A 463 15.66 14.29 -0.09
CA ASN A 463 14.45 14.65 0.63
C ASN A 463 13.66 15.65 -0.20
N VAL A 464 12.35 15.43 -0.28
CA VAL A 464 11.41 16.37 -0.89
C VAL A 464 10.48 16.86 0.19
N ARG A 465 10.29 18.18 0.25
CA ARG A 465 9.27 18.84 1.04
C ARG A 465 8.38 19.62 0.10
N VAL A 466 7.07 19.59 0.27
CA VAL A 466 6.13 20.24 -0.64
C VAL A 466 4.77 20.46 0.03
N ASN A 467 3.99 21.43 -0.43
CA ASN A 467 2.58 21.54 -0.03
C ASN A 467 1.81 20.36 -0.63
N VAL A 468 0.98 19.69 0.16
CA VAL A 468 0.31 18.45 -0.28
C VAL A 468 -0.53 18.64 -1.56
N GLU A 469 -1.26 19.74 -1.71
CA GLU A 469 -2.09 19.99 -2.90
C GLU A 469 -1.39 20.86 -3.98
N ALA A 470 -0.05 20.96 -3.98
CA ALA A 470 0.71 21.92 -4.80
C ALA A 470 0.38 21.90 -6.32
N LEU A 471 0.01 20.75 -6.88
CA LEU A 471 -0.32 20.59 -8.31
C LEU A 471 -1.78 20.17 -8.56
N GLY A 472 -2.67 20.28 -7.57
CA GLY A 472 -4.06 19.84 -7.74
C GLY A 472 -4.16 18.36 -8.10
N GLY A 473 -3.37 17.52 -7.46
CA GLY A 473 -3.35 16.07 -7.71
C GLY A 473 -1.99 15.47 -7.47
N ASN A 474 -1.87 14.19 -7.84
CA ASN A 474 -0.65 13.44 -7.59
C ASN A 474 0.45 13.83 -8.57
N PHE A 475 1.70 13.73 -8.10
CA PHE A 475 2.87 13.94 -8.93
C PHE A 475 4.07 13.17 -8.36
N GLY A 476 5.12 13.04 -9.15
CA GLY A 476 6.38 12.45 -8.74
C GLY A 476 7.54 13.42 -8.92
N VAL A 477 8.48 13.42 -7.97
CA VAL A 477 9.78 14.08 -8.11
C VAL A 477 10.83 13.01 -8.39
N HIS A 478 11.30 12.95 -9.63
CA HIS A 478 12.17 11.91 -10.15
C HIS A 478 13.62 12.38 -10.18
N PHE A 479 14.53 11.61 -9.57
CA PHE A 479 15.94 11.97 -9.41
C PHE A 479 16.84 11.17 -10.36
N PHE A 480 17.86 11.84 -10.89
CA PHE A 480 18.80 11.28 -11.85
C PHE A 480 20.25 11.67 -11.48
N LEU A 481 21.18 10.73 -11.58
CA LEU A 481 22.63 10.97 -11.44
C LEU A 481 23.26 11.07 -12.83
N GLY A 482 23.03 12.18 -13.53
CA GLY A 482 23.44 12.43 -14.90
C GLY A 482 22.31 13.03 -15.74
N ASP A 483 22.41 12.89 -17.06
CA ASP A 483 21.36 13.31 -18.00
C ASP A 483 20.05 12.58 -17.71
N SER A 484 19.00 13.35 -17.46
CA SER A 484 17.66 12.86 -17.13
C SER A 484 16.90 12.29 -18.32
N SER A 485 17.38 12.41 -19.57
CA SER A 485 16.82 11.68 -20.71
C SER A 485 17.30 10.23 -20.82
N ASN A 486 18.24 9.80 -19.97
CA ASN A 486 18.78 8.46 -19.96
C ASN A 486 18.38 7.71 -18.68
N ASP A 487 17.51 6.71 -18.83
CA ASP A 487 17.01 5.90 -17.72
C ASP A 487 18.10 5.17 -16.93
N SER A 488 19.29 4.93 -17.51
CA SER A 488 20.42 4.38 -16.75
C SER A 488 20.89 5.30 -15.62
N ASN A 489 20.55 6.58 -15.69
CA ASN A 489 20.88 7.58 -14.68
C ASN A 489 19.79 7.70 -13.60
N TYR A 490 18.64 7.06 -13.74
CA TYR A 490 17.55 7.14 -12.77
C TYR A 490 17.99 6.60 -11.40
N ALA A 491 17.77 7.42 -10.37
CA ALA A 491 18.17 7.13 -8.99
C ALA A 491 16.98 6.78 -8.09
N GLY A 492 15.81 7.37 -8.32
CA GLY A 492 14.62 7.13 -7.50
C GLY A 492 13.54 8.20 -7.67
N THR A 493 12.43 8.05 -6.95
CA THR A 493 11.29 8.97 -7.03
C THR A 493 10.69 9.25 -5.66
N VAL A 494 10.29 10.49 -5.38
CA VAL A 494 9.36 10.77 -4.28
C VAL A 494 7.98 10.92 -4.88
N ALA A 495 7.08 10.01 -4.51
CA ALA A 495 5.70 10.00 -4.96
C ALA A 495 4.84 10.83 -4.00
N ILE A 496 4.08 11.78 -4.53
CA ILE A 496 3.20 12.67 -3.75
C ILE A 496 1.76 12.30 -4.05
N PHE A 497 1.15 11.53 -3.15
CA PHE A 497 -0.26 11.16 -3.22
C PHE A 497 -1.11 12.22 -2.52
N ALA A 498 -1.98 12.89 -3.26
CA ALA A 498 -2.69 14.07 -2.81
C ALA A 498 -4.13 14.13 -3.33
N MET A 499 -5.00 14.80 -2.57
CA MET A 499 -6.33 15.17 -3.04
C MET A 499 -6.21 16.30 -4.09
N ASN A 500 -7.10 16.30 -5.08
CA ASN A 500 -7.09 17.29 -6.17
C ASN A 500 -7.66 18.64 -5.71
N GLY A 501 -6.93 19.37 -4.85
CA GLY A 501 -7.24 20.76 -4.46
C GLY A 501 -8.57 20.96 -3.72
N ARG A 502 -9.20 19.88 -3.24
CA ARG A 502 -10.56 19.93 -2.66
C ARG A 502 -10.56 20.22 -1.18
N THR A 503 -9.44 19.97 -0.49
CA THR A 503 -9.31 20.30 0.93
C THR A 503 -8.83 21.73 1.15
N GLY A 504 -8.19 22.35 0.14
CA GLY A 504 -7.53 23.64 0.28
C GLY A 504 -6.29 23.56 1.18
N SER A 505 -5.70 22.37 1.29
CA SER A 505 -4.63 22.13 2.24
C SER A 505 -3.26 22.53 1.69
N GLU A 506 -2.70 23.57 2.31
CA GLU A 506 -1.28 23.94 2.20
C GLU A 506 -0.39 23.25 3.26
N THR A 507 -0.80 22.11 3.81
CA THR A 507 0.06 21.38 4.76
C THR A 507 1.32 20.90 4.05
N MET A 508 2.46 21.24 4.64
CA MET A 508 3.76 20.76 4.18
C MET A 508 3.93 19.30 4.55
N ILE A 509 4.28 18.50 3.56
CA ILE A 509 4.57 17.07 3.67
C ILE A 509 5.99 16.78 3.23
N SER A 510 6.51 15.61 3.59
CA SER A 510 7.79 15.14 3.10
C SER A 510 7.78 13.68 2.66
N GLY A 511 8.72 13.37 1.78
CA GLY A 511 9.07 12.00 1.42
C GLY A 511 10.52 11.94 0.98
N THR A 512 11.05 10.73 0.84
CA THR A 512 12.46 10.56 0.51
C THR A 512 12.71 9.50 -0.56
N THR A 513 13.84 9.62 -1.23
CA THR A 513 14.41 8.52 -2.01
C THR A 513 15.89 8.35 -1.68
N PRO A 514 16.32 7.15 -1.26
CA PRO A 514 17.73 6.85 -1.11
C PRO A 514 18.45 6.94 -2.45
N LEU A 515 19.63 7.56 -2.46
CA LEU A 515 20.52 7.68 -3.63
C LEU A 515 21.69 6.70 -3.58
N THR A 516 21.96 6.11 -2.41
CA THR A 516 23.19 5.36 -2.14
C THR A 516 23.38 4.17 -3.08
N SER A 517 22.32 3.43 -3.39
CA SER A 517 22.39 2.30 -4.33
C SER A 517 22.79 2.73 -5.73
N ALA A 518 22.33 3.91 -6.19
CA ALA A 518 22.74 4.49 -7.46
C ALA A 518 24.19 5.02 -7.41
N LEU A 519 24.59 5.65 -6.31
CA LEU A 519 25.97 6.12 -6.09
C LEU A 519 26.98 4.98 -6.02
N VAL A 520 26.63 3.83 -5.42
CA VAL A 520 27.47 2.62 -5.43
C VAL A 520 27.78 2.18 -6.86
N LYS A 521 26.81 2.24 -7.77
CA LYS A 521 27.05 1.92 -9.19
C LYS A 521 28.05 2.90 -9.82
N ARG A 522 28.04 4.17 -9.41
CA ARG A 522 29.01 5.18 -9.85
C ARG A 522 30.41 4.94 -9.28
N VAL A 523 30.51 4.46 -8.04
CA VAL A 523 31.80 4.01 -7.46
C VAL A 523 32.35 2.82 -8.24
N VAL A 524 31.53 1.81 -8.51
CA VAL A 524 31.92 0.60 -9.26
C VAL A 524 32.33 0.95 -10.70
N ALA A 525 31.63 1.89 -11.34
CA ALA A 525 31.99 2.40 -12.66
C ALA A 525 33.31 3.21 -12.68
N GLY A 526 33.80 3.64 -11.51
CA GLY A 526 34.98 4.50 -11.39
C GLY A 526 34.70 5.98 -11.66
N GLU A 527 33.42 6.40 -11.66
CA GLU A 527 33.02 7.80 -11.85
C GLU A 527 33.22 8.64 -10.58
N ILE A 528 33.10 8.02 -9.40
CA ILE A 528 33.46 8.62 -8.10
C ILE A 528 34.35 7.65 -7.31
N PRO A 529 35.32 8.16 -6.54
CA PRO A 529 36.29 7.29 -5.87
C PRO A 529 35.73 6.60 -4.62
N HIS A 530 34.69 7.12 -3.95
CA HIS A 530 34.09 6.55 -2.74
C HIS A 530 32.80 7.27 -2.36
N LEU A 531 32.12 6.82 -1.29
CA LEU A 531 30.86 7.40 -0.81
C LEU A 531 31.00 8.54 0.21
N GLU A 532 32.21 8.90 0.66
CA GLU A 532 32.37 10.01 1.60
C GLU A 532 32.01 11.39 1.00
N PRO A 533 31.60 12.36 1.82
CA PRO A 533 31.14 13.68 1.36
C PRO A 533 32.10 14.41 0.42
N GLU A 534 33.41 14.35 0.66
CA GLU A 534 34.40 15.04 -0.16
C GLU A 534 34.45 14.56 -1.62
N ALA A 535 33.94 13.35 -1.90
CA ALA A 535 33.83 12.82 -3.26
C ALA A 535 32.42 12.93 -3.84
N VAL A 536 31.40 12.69 -3.02
CA VAL A 536 30.01 12.63 -3.48
C VAL A 536 29.39 14.02 -3.63
N GLU A 537 29.69 14.98 -2.75
CA GLU A 537 29.10 16.32 -2.85
C GLU A 537 29.43 17.02 -4.18
N PRO A 538 30.70 17.07 -4.65
CA PRO A 538 31.01 17.67 -5.94
C PRO A 538 30.30 16.95 -7.09
N PHE A 539 30.22 15.62 -7.03
CA PHE A 539 29.53 14.81 -8.04
C PHE A 539 28.04 15.11 -8.07
N LEU A 540 27.36 15.18 -6.92
CA LEU A 540 25.94 15.53 -6.87
C LEU A 540 25.69 16.96 -7.34
N ARG A 541 26.55 17.93 -6.99
CA ARG A 541 26.45 19.31 -7.51
C ARG A 541 26.54 19.39 -9.03
N GLU A 542 27.34 18.51 -9.65
CA GLU A 542 27.50 18.48 -11.10
C GLU A 542 26.44 17.65 -11.82
N LYS A 543 26.04 16.50 -11.25
CA LYS A 543 25.28 15.45 -11.96
C LYS A 543 23.87 15.23 -11.45
N LEU A 544 23.54 15.62 -10.22
CA LEU A 544 22.18 15.39 -9.70
C LEU A 544 21.21 16.30 -10.45
N GLN A 545 20.24 15.70 -11.12
CA GLN A 545 19.12 16.38 -11.73
C GLN A 545 17.82 15.82 -11.14
N PHE A 546 16.76 16.63 -11.16
CA PHE A 546 15.42 16.11 -10.88
C PHE A 546 14.40 16.69 -11.86
N ARG A 547 13.30 15.96 -12.03
CA ARG A 547 12.12 16.38 -12.81
C ARG A 547 10.87 16.20 -11.98
N VAL A 548 9.89 17.09 -12.16
CA VAL A 548 8.56 16.94 -11.57
C VAL A 548 7.61 16.48 -12.67
N LEU A 549 6.99 15.32 -12.48
CA LEU A 549 5.99 14.78 -13.41
C LEU A 549 4.61 14.79 -12.76
N GLY A 550 3.65 15.47 -13.38
CA GLY A 550 2.25 15.45 -12.95
C GLY A 550 1.58 14.09 -13.18
N SER A 551 0.34 13.95 -12.73
CA SER A 551 -0.44 12.70 -12.83
C SER A 551 -0.63 12.18 -14.26
N ASN A 552 -0.60 13.07 -15.25
CA ASN A 552 -0.68 12.76 -16.69
C ASN A 552 0.69 12.46 -17.34
N GLY A 553 1.76 12.37 -16.54
CA GLY A 553 3.13 12.14 -17.01
C GLY A 553 3.79 13.36 -17.65
N GLN A 554 3.12 14.52 -17.70
CA GLN A 554 3.71 15.75 -18.23
C GLN A 554 4.68 16.36 -17.22
N GLU A 555 5.79 16.88 -17.74
CA GLU A 555 6.78 17.59 -16.94
C GLU A 555 6.23 18.96 -16.52
N VAL A 556 6.42 19.28 -15.24
CA VAL A 556 6.03 20.55 -14.62
C VAL A 556 7.28 21.29 -14.20
N ASP A 557 7.31 22.60 -14.42
CA ASP A 557 8.41 23.45 -13.94
C ASP A 557 8.45 23.40 -12.41
N PRO A 558 9.56 22.98 -11.79
CA PRO A 558 9.69 22.94 -10.34
C PRO A 558 9.38 24.27 -9.64
N ARG A 559 9.57 25.40 -10.32
CA ARG A 559 9.31 26.76 -9.78
C ARG A 559 7.83 27.06 -9.63
N ASP A 560 6.98 26.33 -10.34
CA ASP A 560 5.53 26.45 -10.27
C ASP A 560 4.91 25.54 -9.20
N VAL A 561 5.72 24.71 -8.53
CA VAL A 561 5.26 23.77 -7.50
C VAL A 561 5.35 24.42 -6.12
N ALA A 562 4.20 24.82 -5.57
CA ALA A 562 4.14 25.52 -4.29
C ALA A 562 4.78 24.73 -3.14
N GLY A 563 5.72 25.39 -2.43
CA GLY A 563 6.41 24.82 -1.27
C GLY A 563 7.45 23.75 -1.60
N LEU A 564 7.72 23.47 -2.88
CA LEU A 564 8.71 22.48 -3.27
C LEU A 564 10.11 22.89 -2.79
N TYR A 565 10.73 22.01 -2.01
CA TYR A 565 12.10 22.13 -1.56
C TYR A 565 12.78 20.77 -1.60
N VAL A 566 13.99 20.73 -2.14
CA VAL A 566 14.76 19.50 -2.34
C VAL A 566 16.11 19.66 -1.65
N ASP A 567 16.40 18.80 -0.68
CA ASP A 567 17.73 18.73 -0.05
C ASP A 567 18.29 17.32 -0.07
N ILE A 568 19.60 17.24 0.13
CA ILE A 568 20.28 15.97 0.32
C ILE A 568 20.69 15.84 1.77
N SER A 569 20.40 14.69 2.37
CA SER A 569 20.90 14.33 3.69
C SER A 569 21.85 13.15 3.61
N THR A 570 22.78 13.10 4.56
CA THR A 570 23.73 12.01 4.71
C THR A 570 23.81 11.55 6.15
N SER A 571 24.12 10.27 6.33
CA SER A 571 24.42 9.69 7.64
C SER A 571 25.50 8.64 7.51
N LYS A 572 26.43 8.59 8.47
CA LYS A 572 27.31 7.42 8.63
C LYS A 572 26.50 6.26 9.18
N VAL A 573 26.63 5.09 8.59
CA VAL A 573 25.89 3.89 8.98
C VAL A 573 26.86 2.76 9.23
N LYS A 574 26.80 2.20 10.43
CA LYS A 574 27.50 0.96 10.77
C LYS A 574 26.57 -0.19 10.40
N PRO A 575 26.95 -1.06 9.44
CA PRO A 575 26.15 -2.23 9.13
C PRO A 575 26.13 -3.19 10.32
N PRO A 576 25.09 -4.03 10.44
CA PRO A 576 25.01 -4.98 11.52
C PRO A 576 26.13 -6.02 11.44
N GLU A 577 26.73 -6.34 12.58
CA GLU A 577 27.76 -7.39 12.69
C GLU A 577 27.17 -8.81 12.70
N GLU A 578 25.87 -8.93 13.00
CA GLU A 578 25.11 -10.17 13.12
C GLU A 578 23.71 -10.00 12.51
N GLU A 579 23.11 -11.06 11.97
CA GLU A 579 21.78 -11.00 11.35
C GLU A 579 20.65 -10.64 12.33
N THR A 580 20.89 -10.76 13.65
CA THR A 580 20.00 -10.39 14.76
C THR A 580 20.00 -8.90 15.08
N LYS A 581 20.86 -8.10 14.45
CA LYS A 581 20.98 -6.66 14.74
C LYS A 581 20.59 -5.83 13.52
N LEU A 582 20.02 -4.66 13.78
CA LEU A 582 19.79 -3.62 12.78
C LEU A 582 21.01 -2.70 12.70
N PRO A 583 21.22 -1.98 11.58
CA PRO A 583 22.31 -1.01 11.46
C PRO A 583 22.26 0.07 12.53
N GLU A 584 23.44 0.56 12.93
CA GLU A 584 23.57 1.73 13.80
C GLU A 584 23.73 2.98 12.95
N TRP A 585 22.90 3.99 13.23
CA TRP A 585 22.85 5.24 12.47
C TRP A 585 23.54 6.36 13.23
N GLY A 586 24.44 7.06 12.54
CA GLY A 586 25.04 8.30 13.00
C GLY A 586 24.10 9.50 12.90
N ALA A 587 24.62 10.67 13.22
CA ALA A 587 23.87 11.91 13.06
C ALA A 587 23.62 12.21 11.58
N VAL A 588 22.40 12.67 11.28
CA VAL A 588 22.02 13.12 9.94
C VAL A 588 22.56 14.53 9.71
N SER A 589 23.31 14.71 8.63
CA SER A 589 23.78 16.02 8.15
C SER A 589 23.01 16.40 6.89
N ARG A 590 22.58 17.66 6.79
CA ARG A 590 21.94 18.20 5.57
C ARG A 590 22.95 18.96 4.73
N ILE A 591 22.83 18.80 3.42
CA ILE A 591 23.64 19.47 2.43
C ILE A 591 22.68 20.18 1.48
N ASP A 592 22.75 21.51 1.50
CA ASP A 592 21.99 22.32 0.56
C ASP A 592 22.69 22.26 -0.81
N LEU A 593 22.06 21.52 -1.72
CA LEU A 593 22.46 21.40 -3.11
C LEU A 593 21.56 22.22 -4.04
N TRP A 594 20.27 22.34 -3.72
CA TRP A 594 19.26 23.01 -4.54
C TRP A 594 18.40 23.90 -3.63
N SER A 595 18.59 25.22 -3.74
CA SER A 595 17.81 26.25 -3.03
C SER A 595 17.04 27.13 -4.00
#